data_AF-A0A2H1JRQ7-F1
#
_entry.id   AF-A0A2H1JRQ7-F1
#
_cell.length_a   1.000
_cell.length_b   1.000
_cell.length_c   1.000
_cell.angle_alpha   90.00
_cell.angle_beta   90.00
_cell.angle_gamma   90.00
#
_symmetry.space_group_name_H-M   'P 1'
#
loop_
_entity.id
_entity.type
_entity.pdbx_description
1 polymer ?
#
loop_
_entity_poly.entity_id
_entity_poly.type
_entity_poly.pdbx_seq_one_letter_code
_entity_poly.pdbx_strand_id
1 'polypeptide(L)'
;MKSVPQLVSASTVALALSLGGCSAGEPDAGDIEPGQSAEVPSSDFESTDALGDYLRESIDEVHVHRESESNPDFDHEGDAERLHVEFPSAGQTNTDRKATADAVQAAGSAQFDYDVLMVTGTTDAGTWSYMFSTDSVDELTGGGSVVEADTVWDVADQDFDSVHR
;
A
#
# COMPACT_ATOMS: atom_id res chain seq x y z
N MET A 1 -1.32 52.26 40.88
CA MET A 1 -2.66 52.45 41.48
C MET A 1 -3.64 52.95 40.42
N LYS A 2 -4.49 52.07 39.89
CA LYS A 2 -5.90 52.35 39.56
C LYS A 2 -6.61 51.01 39.38
N SER A 3 -7.47 50.70 40.35
CA SER A 3 -8.32 49.51 40.48
C SER A 3 -9.42 49.49 39.41
N VAL A 4 -9.67 48.35 38.72
CA VAL A 4 -10.78 47.33 38.82
C VAL A 4 -12.22 47.91 38.91
N PRO A 5 -13.35 47.18 38.68
CA PRO A 5 -13.76 46.03 37.83
C PRO A 5 -15.09 46.28 37.05
N GLN A 6 -15.48 45.40 36.11
CA GLN A 6 -16.88 44.93 35.88
C GLN A 6 -16.80 43.52 35.25
N LEU A 7 -17.14 42.40 35.89
CA LEU A 7 -18.42 41.82 36.35
C LEU A 7 -19.43 41.44 35.24
N VAL A 8 -19.62 40.11 35.14
CA VAL A 8 -20.87 39.33 34.99
C VAL A 8 -21.33 38.93 33.58
N SER A 9 -21.20 37.61 33.36
CA SER A 9 -22.16 36.62 32.84
C SER A 9 -23.26 37.04 31.87
N ALA A 10 -23.38 36.33 30.74
CA ALA A 10 -24.26 35.17 30.60
C ALA A 10 -24.52 34.83 29.12
N SER A 11 -24.41 33.53 28.80
CA SER A 11 -25.21 32.76 27.85
C SER A 11 -25.40 33.26 26.42
N THR A 12 -24.82 32.53 25.46
CA THR A 12 -25.59 32.09 24.28
C THR A 12 -25.07 30.74 23.79
N VAL A 13 -25.89 29.71 23.95
CA VAL A 13 -25.81 28.47 23.17
C VAL A 13 -26.12 28.85 21.73
N ALA A 14 -25.21 28.57 20.81
CA ALA A 14 -25.54 28.47 19.40
C ALA A 14 -24.95 27.16 18.87
N LEU A 15 -25.78 26.12 18.92
CA LEU A 15 -25.71 25.05 17.93
C LEU A 15 -25.88 25.72 16.56
N ALA A 16 -24.78 25.98 15.87
CA ALA A 16 -24.81 26.13 14.43
C ALA A 16 -24.59 24.74 13.84
N LEU A 17 -25.70 23.99 13.73
CA LEU A 17 -25.84 22.92 12.76
C LEU A 17 -25.73 23.56 11.36
N SER A 18 -24.50 23.77 10.88
CA SER A 18 -24.29 24.01 9.46
C SER A 18 -24.44 22.67 8.74
N LEU A 19 -25.69 22.33 8.46
CA LEU A 19 -26.09 21.45 7.36
C LEU A 19 -25.59 22.08 6.05
N GLY A 20 -24.33 21.80 5.73
CA GLY A 20 -23.71 22.04 4.44
C GLY A 20 -23.05 20.73 4.03
N GLY A 21 -23.68 20.03 3.08
CA GLY A 21 -23.24 18.73 2.61
C GLY A 21 -21.79 18.77 2.11
N CYS A 22 -20.92 18.13 2.86
CA CYS A 22 -19.73 17.49 2.36
C CYS A 22 -19.75 16.13 3.05
N SER A 23 -20.15 15.10 2.29
CA SER A 23 -19.89 13.72 2.67
C SER A 23 -18.38 13.52 2.56
N ALA A 24 -17.61 14.14 3.45
CA ALA A 24 -16.29 13.64 3.77
C ALA A 24 -16.58 12.32 4.47
N GLY A 25 -16.28 11.22 3.79
CA GLY A 25 -16.38 9.89 4.37
C GLY A 25 -15.77 9.94 5.75
N GLU A 26 -16.47 9.39 6.74
CA GLU A 26 -15.89 9.15 8.05
C GLU A 26 -14.53 8.46 7.80
N PRO A 27 -13.42 8.93 8.39
CA PRO A 27 -12.14 8.24 8.24
C PRO A 27 -12.37 6.80 8.66
N ASP A 28 -12.05 5.87 7.78
CA ASP A 28 -12.21 4.44 8.04
C ASP A 28 -11.44 4.13 9.33
N ALA A 29 -12.17 3.72 10.37
CA ALA A 29 -11.65 3.62 11.73
C ALA A 29 -10.71 2.40 11.82
N GLY A 30 -9.51 2.53 11.26
CA GLY A 30 -8.55 1.46 11.07
C GLY A 30 -7.47 1.82 10.05
N ASP A 31 -7.80 2.68 9.07
CA ASP A 31 -6.87 3.09 8.02
C ASP A 31 -5.79 4.04 8.55
N ILE A 32 -4.61 3.96 7.94
CA ILE A 32 -3.46 4.81 8.26
C ILE A 32 -3.59 6.19 7.60
N GLU A 33 -2.75 7.15 8.02
CA GLU A 33 -2.68 8.45 7.36
C GLU A 33 -2.13 8.32 5.92
N PRO A 34 -2.62 9.10 4.95
CA PRO A 34 -2.13 9.07 3.57
C PRO A 34 -0.66 9.52 3.47
N GLY A 35 -0.01 9.21 2.34
CA GLY A 35 1.37 9.62 2.07
C GLY A 35 2.42 8.95 2.96
N GLN A 36 2.18 7.71 3.40
CA GLN A 36 3.26 6.94 4.04
C GLN A 36 4.29 6.52 3.00
N SER A 37 5.57 6.54 3.39
CA SER A 37 6.67 6.06 2.56
C SER A 37 6.95 4.57 2.83
N ALA A 38 7.42 3.84 1.82
CA ALA A 38 7.80 2.43 1.94
C ALA A 38 8.99 2.20 2.88
N GLU A 39 9.09 1.03 3.48
CA GLU A 39 10.29 0.66 4.25
C GLU A 39 11.41 0.22 3.30
N VAL A 40 12.62 0.76 3.47
CA VAL A 40 13.78 0.41 2.64
C VAL A 40 14.48 -0.84 3.23
N PRO A 41 14.59 -1.93 2.45
CA PRO A 41 15.32 -3.11 2.88
C PRO A 41 16.77 -2.79 3.27
N SER A 42 17.23 -3.37 4.37
CA SER A 42 18.64 -3.24 4.79
C SER A 42 19.58 -4.22 4.07
N SER A 43 19.02 -5.13 3.27
CA SER A 43 19.71 -6.17 2.52
C SER A 43 18.89 -6.59 1.31
N ASP A 44 19.56 -7.15 0.32
CA ASP A 44 18.93 -7.77 -0.85
C ASP A 44 18.37 -9.17 -0.51
N PHE A 45 17.44 -9.67 -1.32
CA PHE A 45 16.75 -10.95 -1.11
C PHE A 45 17.13 -12.01 -2.15
N GLU A 46 17.70 -13.14 -1.71
CA GLU A 46 18.11 -14.25 -2.58
C GLU A 46 16.97 -15.24 -2.91
N SER A 47 15.82 -15.13 -2.24
CA SER A 47 14.65 -16.00 -2.46
C SER A 47 13.32 -15.31 -2.14
N THR A 48 12.22 -15.86 -2.65
CA THR A 48 10.85 -15.44 -2.34
C THR A 48 10.52 -15.61 -0.85
N ASP A 49 11.05 -16.65 -0.20
CA ASP A 49 10.94 -16.84 1.26
C ASP A 49 11.58 -15.68 2.05
N ALA A 50 12.80 -15.27 1.69
CA ALA A 50 13.51 -14.19 2.37
C ALA A 50 12.81 -12.83 2.19
N LEU A 51 12.31 -12.57 0.97
CA LEU A 51 11.50 -11.38 0.68
C LEU A 51 10.19 -11.40 1.47
N GLY A 52 9.51 -12.55 1.51
CA GLY A 52 8.28 -12.73 2.28
C GLY A 52 8.47 -12.54 3.78
N ASP A 53 9.58 -13.02 4.35
CA ASP A 53 9.90 -12.82 5.76
C ASP A 53 10.10 -11.33 6.11
N TYR A 54 10.72 -10.56 5.21
CA TYR A 54 10.82 -9.11 5.36
C TYR A 54 9.44 -8.43 5.30
N LEU A 55 8.63 -8.75 4.30
CA LEU A 55 7.31 -8.13 4.15
C LEU A 55 6.36 -8.45 5.30
N ARG A 56 6.53 -9.60 5.98
CA ARG A 56 5.75 -9.95 7.18
C ARG A 56 5.94 -8.99 8.35
N GLU A 57 6.97 -8.14 8.32
CA GLU A 57 7.18 -7.12 9.35
C GLU A 57 6.17 -5.97 9.24
N SER A 58 5.62 -5.71 8.03
CA SER A 58 4.66 -4.62 7.78
C SER A 58 3.33 -5.07 7.17
N ILE A 59 3.25 -6.26 6.57
CA ILE A 59 2.07 -6.81 5.91
C ILE A 59 1.69 -8.12 6.57
N ASP A 60 0.55 -8.11 7.27
CA ASP A 60 0.04 -9.30 7.95
C ASP A 60 -0.32 -10.40 6.94
N GLU A 61 0.08 -11.64 7.28
CA GLU A 61 -0.24 -12.85 6.50
C GLU A 61 0.17 -12.78 5.01
N VAL A 62 1.23 -12.03 4.69
CA VAL A 62 1.74 -11.95 3.32
C VAL A 62 2.34 -13.27 2.83
N HIS A 63 2.01 -13.59 1.58
CA HIS A 63 2.55 -14.71 0.83
C HIS A 63 3.27 -14.18 -0.41
N VAL A 64 4.49 -14.66 -0.61
CA VAL A 64 5.35 -14.29 -1.73
C VAL A 64 5.77 -15.55 -2.45
N HIS A 65 5.58 -15.58 -3.77
CA HIS A 65 6.00 -16.71 -4.60
C HIS A 65 6.17 -16.28 -6.06
N ARG A 66 6.94 -17.05 -6.82
CA ARG A 66 6.98 -16.93 -8.28
C ARG A 66 5.94 -17.84 -8.93
N GLU A 67 5.42 -17.46 -10.09
CA GLU A 67 4.50 -18.28 -10.87
C GLU A 67 5.08 -19.69 -11.11
N SER A 68 6.36 -19.80 -11.45
CA SER A 68 7.03 -21.11 -11.62
C SER A 68 7.11 -21.98 -10.36
N GLU A 69 6.94 -21.40 -9.17
CA GLU A 69 6.98 -22.12 -7.89
C GLU A 69 5.62 -22.72 -7.53
N SER A 70 4.53 -22.11 -8.02
CA SER A 70 3.15 -22.51 -7.71
C SER A 70 2.43 -23.19 -8.89
N ASN A 71 2.90 -23.00 -10.11
CA ASN A 71 2.30 -23.52 -11.34
C ASN A 71 3.12 -24.67 -11.95
N PRO A 72 2.66 -25.93 -11.86
CA PRO A 72 3.39 -27.09 -12.39
C PRO A 72 3.46 -27.13 -13.92
N ASP A 73 2.62 -26.34 -14.61
CA ASP A 73 2.56 -26.27 -16.06
C ASP A 73 3.33 -25.05 -16.63
N PHE A 74 4.06 -24.30 -15.78
CA PHE A 74 4.81 -23.12 -16.19
C PHE A 74 5.89 -23.43 -17.23
N ASP A 75 5.87 -22.70 -18.35
CA ASP A 75 6.87 -22.80 -19.41
C ASP A 75 7.91 -21.68 -19.30
N HIS A 76 9.10 -22.00 -18.77
CA HIS A 76 10.21 -21.04 -18.64
C HIS A 76 10.67 -20.40 -19.97
N GLU A 77 10.32 -20.96 -21.12
CA GLU A 77 10.67 -20.39 -22.43
C GLU A 77 9.56 -19.50 -23.02
N GLY A 78 8.31 -19.65 -22.55
CA GLY A 78 7.13 -19.05 -23.16
C GLY A 78 6.29 -18.16 -22.24
N ASP A 79 6.37 -18.38 -20.93
CA ASP A 79 5.60 -17.66 -19.92
C ASP A 79 6.45 -16.59 -19.25
N ALA A 80 5.81 -15.47 -18.92
CA ALA A 80 6.42 -14.41 -18.11
C ALA A 80 6.45 -14.85 -16.63
N GLU A 81 7.61 -14.77 -16.01
CA GLU A 81 7.79 -15.09 -14.59
C GLU A 81 7.20 -13.97 -13.74
N ARG A 82 6.10 -14.25 -13.05
CA ARG A 82 5.46 -13.27 -12.18
C ARG A 82 5.90 -13.48 -10.74
N LEU A 83 6.36 -12.42 -10.09
CA LEU A 83 6.50 -12.38 -8.64
C LEU A 83 5.16 -11.94 -8.04
N HIS A 84 4.50 -12.85 -7.33
CA HIS A 84 3.24 -12.60 -6.64
C HIS A 84 3.52 -12.21 -5.19
N VAL A 85 2.94 -11.08 -4.77
CA VAL A 85 2.82 -10.66 -3.37
C VAL A 85 1.33 -10.57 -3.07
N GLU A 86 0.80 -11.48 -2.25
CA GLU A 86 -0.62 -11.53 -1.92
C GLU A 86 -0.85 -11.50 -0.41
N PHE A 87 -1.90 -10.81 0.03
CA PHE A 87 -2.26 -10.68 1.44
C PHE A 87 -3.76 -10.44 1.64
N PRO A 88 -4.33 -10.81 2.80
CA PRO A 88 -5.67 -10.39 3.17
C PRO A 88 -5.70 -8.88 3.43
N SER A 89 -6.64 -8.19 2.80
CA SER A 89 -6.88 -6.75 3.00
C SER A 89 -8.16 -6.52 3.79
N ALA A 90 -8.12 -5.53 4.68
CA ALA A 90 -9.30 -5.04 5.39
C ALA A 90 -10.12 -4.02 4.58
N GLY A 91 -9.73 -3.73 3.32
CA GLY A 91 -10.34 -2.71 2.46
C GLY A 91 -9.94 -1.27 2.81
N GLN A 92 -8.87 -1.11 3.57
CA GLN A 92 -8.35 0.19 4.01
C GLN A 92 -7.41 0.74 2.95
N THR A 93 -7.82 1.83 2.30
CA THR A 93 -7.15 2.32 1.08
C THR A 93 -5.71 2.75 1.34
N ASN A 94 -5.41 3.48 2.41
CA ASN A 94 -4.05 3.95 2.65
C ASN A 94 -3.15 2.81 3.16
N THR A 95 -3.70 1.90 3.97
CA THR A 95 -3.00 0.68 4.41
C THR A 95 -2.61 -0.18 3.21
N ASP A 96 -3.55 -0.42 2.29
CA ASP A 96 -3.29 -1.19 1.08
C ASP A 96 -2.25 -0.49 0.19
N ARG A 97 -2.34 0.84 0.05
CA ARG A 97 -1.32 1.66 -0.64
C ARG A 97 0.07 1.47 -0.07
N LYS A 98 0.19 1.52 1.25
CA LYS A 98 1.46 1.31 1.94
C LYS A 98 1.99 -0.11 1.71
N ALA A 99 1.13 -1.12 1.78
CA ALA A 99 1.52 -2.50 1.52
C ALA A 99 2.03 -2.69 0.08
N THR A 100 1.38 -2.08 -0.92
CA THR A 100 1.88 -2.10 -2.30
C THR A 100 3.21 -1.37 -2.45
N ALA A 101 3.39 -0.24 -1.76
CA ALA A 101 4.67 0.48 -1.77
C ALA A 101 5.81 -0.35 -1.16
N ASP A 102 5.54 -1.03 -0.04
CA ASP A 102 6.49 -1.94 0.60
C ASP A 102 6.85 -3.11 -0.30
N ALA A 103 5.85 -3.71 -0.97
CA ALA A 103 6.07 -4.79 -1.92
C ALA A 103 6.94 -4.35 -3.10
N VAL A 104 6.69 -3.17 -3.69
CA VAL A 104 7.51 -2.60 -4.78
C VAL A 104 8.93 -2.32 -4.29
N GLN A 105 9.07 -1.69 -3.11
CA GLN A 105 10.37 -1.36 -2.54
C GLN A 105 11.20 -2.61 -2.21
N ALA A 106 10.57 -3.68 -1.73
CA ALA A 106 11.20 -4.96 -1.47
C ALA A 106 11.58 -5.70 -2.76
N ALA A 107 10.69 -5.70 -3.76
CA ALA A 107 10.93 -6.34 -5.05
C ALA A 107 12.13 -5.73 -5.78
N GLY A 108 12.32 -4.40 -5.70
CA GLY A 108 13.52 -3.73 -6.24
C GLY A 108 14.84 -4.14 -5.59
N SER A 109 14.80 -4.90 -4.48
CA SER A 109 15.98 -5.48 -3.82
C SER A 109 16.08 -7.01 -3.99
N ALA A 110 15.26 -7.62 -4.87
CA ALA A 110 15.35 -9.04 -5.18
C ALA A 110 16.56 -9.35 -6.07
N GLN A 111 17.29 -10.43 -5.77
CA GLN A 111 18.41 -10.93 -6.59
C GLN A 111 18.03 -12.09 -7.51
N PHE A 112 16.78 -12.53 -7.46
CA PHE A 112 16.25 -13.56 -8.34
C PHE A 112 15.45 -12.93 -9.48
N ASP A 113 15.45 -13.59 -10.63
CA ASP A 113 14.75 -13.10 -11.81
C ASP A 113 13.24 -13.19 -11.67
N TYR A 114 12.56 -12.13 -12.12
CA TYR A 114 11.13 -12.06 -12.38
C TYR A 114 10.90 -11.02 -13.50
N ASP A 115 9.80 -11.14 -14.25
CA ASP A 115 9.45 -10.21 -15.33
C ASP A 115 8.45 -9.15 -14.88
N VAL A 116 7.53 -9.54 -13.99
CA VAL A 116 6.43 -8.68 -13.52
C VAL A 116 6.19 -8.92 -12.03
N LEU A 117 6.11 -7.85 -11.25
CA LEU A 117 5.57 -7.89 -9.90
C LEU A 117 4.05 -7.73 -9.95
N MET A 118 3.32 -8.62 -9.29
CA MET A 118 1.88 -8.53 -9.07
C MET A 118 1.62 -8.44 -7.57
N VAL A 119 1.03 -7.33 -7.12
CA VAL A 119 0.60 -7.13 -5.73
C VAL A 119 -0.91 -7.27 -5.65
N THR A 120 -1.40 -8.16 -4.79
CA THR A 120 -2.82 -8.52 -4.70
C THR A 120 -3.33 -8.47 -3.27
N GLY A 121 -4.35 -7.65 -3.01
CA GLY A 121 -5.09 -7.66 -1.76
C GLY A 121 -6.47 -8.30 -1.93
N THR A 122 -6.84 -9.18 -1.01
CA THR A 122 -8.16 -9.83 -1.02
C THR A 122 -8.99 -9.40 0.18
N THR A 123 -10.19 -8.89 -0.08
CA THR A 123 -11.19 -8.49 0.92
C THR A 123 -12.42 -9.40 0.83
N ASP A 124 -13.34 -9.28 1.79
CA ASP A 124 -14.66 -9.91 1.71
C ASP A 124 -15.51 -9.41 0.51
N ALA A 125 -15.24 -8.20 0.02
CA ALA A 125 -15.99 -7.57 -1.07
C ALA A 125 -15.43 -7.89 -2.47
N GLY A 126 -14.21 -8.42 -2.55
CA GLY A 126 -13.53 -8.72 -3.79
C GLY A 126 -12.01 -8.64 -3.67
N THR A 127 -11.34 -8.76 -4.80
CA THR A 127 -9.88 -8.72 -4.91
C THR A 127 -9.46 -7.52 -5.73
N TRP A 128 -8.33 -6.92 -5.36
CA TRP A 128 -7.63 -5.96 -6.19
C TRP A 128 -6.23 -6.47 -6.51
N SER A 129 -5.72 -6.13 -7.69
CA SER A 129 -4.36 -6.47 -8.13
C SER A 129 -3.75 -5.32 -8.92
N TYR A 130 -2.50 -4.98 -8.60
CA TYR A 130 -1.68 -4.02 -9.34
C TYR A 130 -0.44 -4.71 -9.89
N MET A 131 -0.08 -4.39 -11.13
CA MET A 131 1.05 -5.01 -11.83
C MET A 131 2.09 -3.96 -12.18
N PHE A 132 3.36 -4.33 -11.98
CA PHE A 132 4.53 -3.50 -12.24
C PHE A 132 5.55 -4.32 -13.02
N SER A 133 6.00 -3.81 -14.18
CA SER A 133 7.16 -4.37 -14.87
C SER A 133 8.43 -4.16 -14.04
N THR A 134 9.47 -4.95 -14.29
CA THR A 134 10.79 -4.70 -13.69
C THR A 134 11.31 -3.31 -13.99
N ASP A 135 11.11 -2.79 -15.21
CA ASP A 135 11.47 -1.42 -15.57
C ASP A 135 10.77 -0.39 -14.65
N SER A 136 9.49 -0.59 -14.35
CA SER A 136 8.71 0.26 -13.44
C SER A 136 9.20 0.16 -12.00
N VAL A 137 9.51 -1.06 -11.52
CA VAL A 137 10.08 -1.27 -10.18
C VAL A 137 11.46 -0.61 -10.07
N ASP A 138 12.30 -0.73 -11.10
CA ASP A 138 13.62 -0.11 -11.16
C ASP A 138 13.54 1.42 -11.20
N GLU A 139 12.59 1.99 -11.97
CA GLU A 139 12.36 3.44 -12.01
C GLU A 139 11.94 3.98 -10.63
N LEU A 140 11.09 3.23 -9.92
CA LEU A 140 10.61 3.61 -8.58
C LEU A 140 11.70 3.47 -7.51
N THR A 141 12.51 2.42 -7.56
CA THR A 141 13.41 2.06 -6.45
C THR A 141 14.88 2.42 -6.70
N GLY A 142 15.33 2.52 -7.96
CA GLY A 142 16.73 2.67 -8.36
C GLY A 142 17.40 3.99 -7.96
N GLY A 143 16.64 4.96 -7.46
CA GLY A 143 17.15 6.24 -6.95
C GLY A 143 17.70 6.19 -5.52
N GLY A 144 17.58 5.07 -4.82
CA GLY A 144 17.90 4.96 -3.38
C GLY A 144 17.05 5.90 -2.50
N SER A 145 15.96 6.42 -3.06
CA SER A 145 14.99 7.28 -2.39
C SER A 145 13.83 6.42 -1.94
N VAL A 146 13.26 6.79 -0.79
CA VAL A 146 12.09 6.09 -0.27
C VAL A 146 10.91 6.32 -1.20
N VAL A 147 10.22 5.25 -1.53
CA VAL A 147 9.07 5.26 -2.43
C VAL A 147 7.81 5.67 -1.67
N GLU A 148 7.10 6.71 -2.14
CA GLU A 148 5.85 7.18 -1.53
C GLU A 148 4.65 6.33 -2.00
N ALA A 149 3.80 5.90 -1.08
CA ALA A 149 2.72 4.97 -1.37
C ALA A 149 1.69 5.47 -2.39
N ASP A 150 1.36 6.76 -2.33
CA ASP A 150 0.45 7.37 -3.31
C ASP A 150 1.06 7.38 -4.73
N THR A 151 2.39 7.52 -4.84
CA THR A 151 3.07 7.53 -6.15
C THR A 151 3.02 6.14 -6.77
N VAL A 152 3.33 5.09 -6.01
CA VAL A 152 3.32 3.70 -6.50
C VAL A 152 1.96 3.30 -7.03
N TRP A 153 0.91 3.65 -6.27
CA TRP A 153 -0.44 3.25 -6.59
C TRP A 153 -0.94 3.88 -7.90
N ASP A 154 -0.50 5.10 -8.21
CA ASP A 154 -0.90 5.84 -9.41
C ASP A 154 -0.13 5.43 -10.67
N VAL A 155 1.03 4.78 -10.53
CA VAL A 155 1.94 4.45 -11.65
C VAL A 155 1.95 2.97 -12.02
N ALA A 156 1.07 2.15 -11.44
CA ALA A 156 0.93 0.76 -11.82
C ALA A 156 0.69 0.62 -13.33
N ASP A 157 1.39 -0.33 -13.97
CA ASP A 157 1.29 -0.57 -15.41
C ASP A 157 -0.09 -1.11 -15.79
N GLN A 158 -0.65 -1.93 -14.90
CA GLN A 158 -2.03 -2.42 -14.99
C GLN A 158 -2.62 -2.49 -13.60
N ASP A 159 -3.93 -2.28 -13.54
CA ASP A 159 -4.70 -2.39 -12.32
C ASP A 159 -6.03 -3.10 -12.56
N PHE A 160 -6.44 -3.86 -11.55
CA PHE A 160 -7.75 -4.46 -11.43
C PHE A 160 -8.21 -4.19 -10.01
N ASP A 161 -9.06 -3.19 -9.80
CA ASP A 161 -9.53 -2.84 -8.46
C ASP A 161 -11.05 -2.72 -8.47
N SER A 162 -11.73 -3.72 -7.89
CA SER A 162 -13.19 -3.70 -7.68
C SER A 162 -13.59 -3.28 -6.27
N VAL A 163 -12.62 -2.96 -5.41
CA VAL A 163 -12.81 -2.76 -3.97
C VAL A 163 -12.76 -1.28 -3.63
N HIS A 164 -11.75 -0.56 -4.12
CA HIS A 164 -11.52 0.85 -3.82
C HIS A 164 -12.06 1.82 -4.89
N ARG A 165 -12.41 1.31 -6.07
CA ARG A 165 -12.88 2.12 -7.22
C ARG A 165 -14.39 2.15 -7.38
#